data_AF-A0A5K1BU44-F1
#
_entry.id   AF-A0A5K1BU44-F1
#
_cell.length_a   1.000
_cell.length_b   1.000
_cell.length_c   1.000
_cell.angle_alpha   90.00
_cell.angle_beta   90.00
_cell.angle_gamma   90.00
#
_symmetry.space_group_name_H-M   'P 1'
#
loop_
_entity.id
_entity.type
_entity.pdbx_description
1 polymer ?
#
loop_
_entity_poly.entity_id
_entity_poly.type
_entity_poly.pdbx_seq_one_letter_code
_entity_poly.pdbx_strand_id
1 'polypeptide(L)' 'DSIKCIVFVNRIITARLLAQIFGRLECAAFWKCDFLVGYHSGLKSMSRKKMHGIVDNFRSGK' A
#
# COMPACT_ATOMS: atom_id res chain seq x y z
N ASP A 1 -9.17 19.08 -1.29
CA ASP A 1 -8.51 17.88 -1.85
C ASP A 1 -7.55 17.26 -0.86
N SER A 2 -7.60 15.93 -0.68
CA SER A 2 -6.62 15.19 0.11
C SER A 2 -5.46 14.74 -0.77
N ILE A 3 -4.22 14.89 -0.28
CA ILE A 3 -3.03 14.47 -1.02
C ILE A 3 -2.99 12.94 -1.05
N LYS A 4 -2.74 12.37 -2.23
CA LYS A 4 -2.62 10.93 -2.47
C LYS A 4 -1.27 10.65 -3.14
N CYS A 5 -0.57 9.61 -2.71
CA CYS A 5 0.78 9.29 -3.19
C CYS A 5 0.89 7.80 -3.52
N ILE A 6 1.61 7.48 -4.60
CA ILE A 6 1.96 6.11 -5.01
C ILE A 6 3.48 6.02 -5.14
N VAL A 7 4.10 5.06 -4.44
CA VAL A 7 5.53 4.80 -4.52
C VAL A 7 5.75 3.46 -5.22
N PHE A 8 6.33 3.51 -6.42
CA PHE A 8 6.71 2.30 -7.16
C PHE A 8 8.07 1.79 -6.67
N VAL A 9 8.16 0.49 -6.42
CA VAL A 9 9.39 -0.18 -5.99
C VAL A 9 9.61 -1.49 -6.74
N ASN A 10 10.87 -1.89 -6.89
CA ASN A 10 11.24 -3.06 -7.68
C ASN A 10 10.96 -4.41 -6.97
N ARG A 11 10.83 -4.42 -5.63
CA ARG A 11 10.72 -5.65 -4.85
C ARG A 11 9.53 -5.59 -3.89
N ILE A 12 8.79 -6.69 -3.82
CA ILE A 12 7.63 -6.85 -2.91
C ILE A 12 8.01 -6.59 -1.45
N ILE A 13 9.18 -7.08 -1.04
CA ILE A 13 9.65 -6.88 0.34
C ILE A 13 9.83 -5.39 0.66
N THR A 14 10.30 -4.59 -0.30
CA THR A 14 10.46 -3.15 -0.16
C THR A 14 9.10 -2.47 -0.05
N ALA A 15 8.12 -2.84 -0.86
CA ALA A 15 6.77 -2.27 -0.80
C ALA A 15 6.14 -2.47 0.58
N ARG A 16 6.23 -3.70 1.09
CA ARG A 16 5.71 -4.07 2.41
C ARG A 16 6.44 -3.34 3.54
N LEU A 17 7.78 -3.28 3.48
CA LEU A 17 8.57 -2.63 4.51
C LEU A 17 8.29 -1.12 4.56
N LEU A 18 8.22 -0.46 3.41
CA LEU A 18 7.90 0.97 3.34
C LEU A 18 6.52 1.27 3.93
N ALA A 19 5.48 0.49 3.58
CA ALA A 19 4.15 0.69 4.17
C ALA A 19 4.16 0.55 5.70
N GLN A 20 4.92 -0.41 6.24
CA GLN A 20 5.06 -0.59 7.69
C GLN A 20 5.85 0.53 8.37
N ILE A 21 6.94 1.00 7.76
CA ILE A 21 7.75 2.10 8.30
C ILE A 21 6.91 3.38 8.29
N PHE A 22 6.31 3.74 7.15
CA PHE A 22 5.49 4.95 7.06
C PHE A 22 4.31 4.93 8.03
N GLY A 23 3.65 3.79 8.21
CA GLY A 23 2.58 3.66 9.22
C GLY A 23 3.04 3.77 10.68
N ARG A 24 4.35 3.76 10.95
CA ARG A 24 4.93 3.89 12.30
C ARG A 24 5.66 5.22 12.54
N LEU A 25 5.88 6.02 11.50
CA LEU A 25 6.54 7.32 11.64
C LEU A 25 5.52 8.34 12.19
N GLU A 26 5.82 8.94 13.34
CA GLU A 26 4.95 9.94 13.96
C GLU A 26 4.70 11.15 13.04
N CYS A 27 5.72 11.57 12.28
CA CYS A 27 5.59 12.65 11.29
C CYS A 27 4.66 12.28 10.11
N ALA A 28 4.36 10.99 9.93
CA ALA A 28 3.45 10.47 8.92
C ALA A 28 2.15 9.92 9.52
N ALA A 29 1.83 10.20 10.79
CA ALA A 29 0.65 9.65 11.46
C ALA A 29 -0.69 10.00 10.77
N PHE A 30 -0.72 11.09 10.01
CA PHE A 30 -1.87 11.50 9.19
C PHE A 30 -2.01 10.71 7.87
N TRP A 31 -0.97 9.98 7.46
CA TRP A 31 -0.94 9.20 6.23
C TRP A 31 -1.37 7.77 6.49
N LYS A 32 -2.46 7.36 5.84
CA LYS A 32 -2.82 5.95 5.75
C LYS A 32 -1.98 5.29 4.69
N CYS A 33 -1.23 4.26 5.10
CA CYS A 33 -0.26 3.59 4.27
C CYS A 33 -0.67 2.12 4.06
N ASP A 34 -0.66 1.68 2.80
CA ASP A 34 -0.81 0.28 2.44
C ASP A 34 0.11 -0.04 1.25
N PHE A 35 0.24 -1.32 0.90
CA PHE A 35 1.03 -1.78 -0.23
C PHE A 35 0.20 -2.68 -1.14
N LEU A 36 0.49 -2.61 -2.44
CA LEU A 36 -0.19 -3.41 -3.46
C LEU A 36 0.86 -4.24 -4.22
N VAL A 37 0.56 -5.52 -4.44
CA VAL A 37 1.42 -6.43 -5.21
C VAL A 37 0.58 -7.27 -6.17
N GLY A 38 1.23 -7.79 -7.21
CA GLY A 38 0.55 -8.60 -8.22
C GLY A 38 0.08 -9.96 -7.69
N TYR A 39 -1.00 -10.46 -8.28
CA TYR A 39 -1.58 -11.78 -7.99
C TYR A 39 -0.60 -12.94 -8.29
N HIS A 40 0.32 -12.78 -9.25
CA HIS A 40 1.27 -13.82 -9.65
C HIS A 40 2.58 -13.83 -8.84
N SER A 41 2.59 -13.24 -7.64
CA SER A 41 3.79 -13.12 -6.80
C SER A 41 4.08 -14.33 -5.90
N GLY A 42 3.56 -15.51 -6.23
CA GLY A 42 3.73 -16.75 -5.44
C GLY A 42 3.17 -16.64 -4.01
N LEU A 43 3.93 -17.09 -3.02
CA LEU A 43 3.56 -17.03 -1.58
C LEU A 43 3.33 -15.59 -1.07
N LYS A 44 3.78 -14.57 -1.81
CA LYS A 44 3.57 -13.15 -1.47
C LYS A 44 2.51 -12.50 -2.37
N SER A 45 1.67 -13.31 -3.02
CA SER A 45 0.57 -12.83 -3.85
C SER A 45 -0.50 -12.10 -3.04
N MET A 46 -1.22 -11.21 -3.72
CA MET A 46 -2.39 -10.55 -3.18
C MET A 46 -3.62 -11.00 -3.97
N SER A 47 -4.68 -11.38 -3.27
CA SER A 47 -5.95 -11.73 -3.93
C SER A 47 -6.53 -10.51 -4.64
N ARG A 48 -7.23 -10.74 -5.75
CA ARG A 48 -7.92 -9.66 -6.48
C ARG A 48 -8.88 -8.89 -5.57
N LYS A 49 -9.60 -9.58 -4.68
CA LYS A 49 -10.49 -8.95 -3.70
C LYS A 49 -9.76 -7.96 -2.79
N LYS A 50 -8.59 -8.34 -2.25
CA LYS A 50 -7.78 -7.45 -1.41
C LYS A 50 -7.23 -6.27 -2.22
N MET A 51 -6.73 -6.53 -3.43
CA MET A 51 -6.23 -5.51 -4.34
C MET A 51 -7.30 -4.46 -4.66
N HIS A 52 -8.52 -4.89 -4.99
CA HIS A 52 -9.66 -3.99 -5.21
C HIS A 52 -9.98 -3.16 -3.96
N GLY A 53 -10.03 -3.78 -2.78
CA GLY A 53 -10.29 -3.05 -1.54
C GLY A 53 -9.25 -1.95 -1.26
N ILE A 54 -7.96 -2.20 -1.52
CA ILE A 54 -6.90 -1.19 -1.37
C ILE A 54 -7.09 -0.04 -2.35
N VAL A 55 -7.39 -0.35 -3.62
CA VAL A 55 -7.61 0.67 -4.66
C VAL A 55 -8.85 1.51 -4.34
N ASP A 56 -9.93 0.90 -3.84
CA ASP A 56 -11.16 1.61 -3.47
C ASP A 56 -10.94 2.52 -2.25
N ASN A 57 -10.17 2.07 -1.26
CA ASN A 57 -9.75 2.91 -0.13
C ASN A 57 -8.91 4.10 -0.61
N PHE A 58 -7.90 3.85 -1.45
CA PHE A 58 -7.06 4.91 -2.02
C PHE A 58 -7.88 5.95 -2.81
N ARG A 59 -8.85 5.50 -3.60
CA ARG A 59 -9.75 6.40 -4.35
C ARG A 59 -10.63 7.24 -3.43
N SER A 60 -11.23 6.60 -2.41
CA SER A 60 -12.13 7.25 -1.46
C SER A 60 -11.41 8.09 -0.39
N GLY A 61 -10.08 7.99 -0.28
CA GLY A 61 -9.30 8.67 0.77
C GLY A 61 -9.43 8.00 2.15
N LYS A 62 -9.89 6.75 2.19
CA LYS A 62 -10.02 5.94 3.40
C LYS A 62 -8.73 5.28 3.81
#